data_AF-A0AA36N0G7-F1
#
_entry.id   AF-A0AA36N0G7-F1
#
_cell.length_a   1.000
_cell.length_b   1.000
_cell.length_c   1.000
_cell.angle_alpha   90.00
_cell.angle_beta   90.00
_cell.angle_gamma   90.00
#
_symmetry.space_group_name_H-M   'P 1'
#
loop_
_entity.id
_entity.type
_entity.pdbx_description
1 polymer ?
#
loop_
_entity_poly.entity_id
_entity_poly.type
_entity_poly.pdbx_seq_one_letter_code
_entity_poly.pdbx_strand_id
1 'polypeptide(L)'
;MLPCKSAKHGLIFITLGAAATLLGFFFVDAAATQSATGLRGGDRAVLELVLERYKVLARNVTMRVEAAERAVMELRRSRTSEVAPAQPDSPQEAKPEVKEEKEESKEDTKGAEGGSEGAGAEGDAATDPPFQFPDLEDPEETEEERAKRQEAEEQLQNSLILYNKTTGVYRRWRGDFKCANRVPPLPDGEAVECTPGFDAPCCSALGWCGRSADHCKCEMCSDYRHKAKISFQSMRLHHAKRECETIAADLGEFTSPEDCAHSAVNDAECGKMIMYSFNYPNWGCRCCAMDTPTGDEEKPEWNVYSFEVSEEIL
;
A
#
# COMPACT_ATOMS: atom_id res chain seq x y z
N MET A 1 11.78 39.39 -57.09
CA MET A 1 12.71 40.52 -56.82
C MET A 1 13.44 40.23 -55.52
N LEU A 2 14.76 40.40 -55.51
CA LEU A 2 15.69 40.39 -54.36
C LEU A 2 16.30 41.81 -54.26
N PRO A 3 17.19 42.17 -53.31
CA PRO A 3 17.42 41.69 -51.92
C PRO A 3 17.69 42.86 -50.91
N CYS A 4 18.00 42.51 -49.65
CA CYS A 4 19.15 43.08 -48.90
C CYS A 4 19.54 42.06 -47.80
N LYS A 5 20.72 41.42 -47.78
CA LYS A 5 22.09 41.92 -47.48
C LYS A 5 22.18 42.55 -46.07
N SER A 6 23.16 42.19 -45.23
CA SER A 6 24.61 42.16 -45.54
C SER A 6 25.44 41.15 -44.73
N ALA A 7 26.61 40.79 -45.28
CA ALA A 7 27.69 40.05 -44.61
C ALA A 7 29.05 40.71 -44.92
N LYS A 8 30.06 40.58 -44.03
CA LYS A 8 31.51 40.82 -44.24
C LYS A 8 32.26 39.87 -43.27
N HIS A 9 33.24 39.01 -43.59
CA HIS A 9 34.44 38.98 -44.48
C HIS A 9 35.69 39.75 -44.00
N GLY A 10 36.84 39.04 -43.97
CA GLY A 10 38.18 39.49 -43.55
C GLY A 10 38.95 38.36 -42.83
N LEU A 11 39.51 37.31 -43.47
CA LEU A 11 40.64 37.21 -44.43
C LEU A 11 42.05 37.20 -43.79
N ILE A 12 42.66 36.00 -43.73
CA ILE A 12 44.08 35.62 -44.00
C ILE A 12 45.23 36.41 -43.33
N PHE A 13 46.16 35.69 -42.66
CA PHE A 13 47.60 35.66 -43.05
C PHE A 13 48.36 34.46 -42.45
N ILE A 14 49.31 33.93 -43.23
CA ILE A 14 50.20 32.80 -42.91
C ILE A 14 51.61 33.33 -42.68
N THR A 15 52.31 32.91 -41.62
CA THR A 15 53.79 32.93 -41.56
C THR A 15 54.34 31.75 -40.77
N LEU A 16 55.30 31.03 -41.37
CA LEU A 16 56.19 30.09 -40.67
C LEU A 16 57.23 30.86 -39.84
N GLY A 17 57.80 30.21 -38.82
CA GLY A 17 59.00 30.71 -38.14
C GLY A 17 59.45 29.82 -36.98
N ALA A 18 60.45 28.97 -37.21
CA ALA A 18 61.05 28.13 -36.17
C ALA A 18 62.28 28.80 -35.54
N ALA A 19 62.52 28.56 -34.24
CA ALA A 19 63.85 28.60 -33.63
C ALA A 19 63.83 27.86 -32.28
N ALA A 20 64.88 27.10 -31.97
CA ALA A 20 65.04 26.35 -30.73
C ALA A 20 66.41 26.63 -30.10
N THR A 21 66.46 26.79 -28.77
CA THR A 21 67.63 26.66 -27.86
C THR A 21 67.09 26.70 -26.43
N LEU A 22 67.10 25.64 -25.59
CA LEU A 22 68.18 24.86 -24.95
C LEU A 22 68.82 25.52 -23.70
N LEU A 23 69.21 24.64 -22.74
CA LEU A 23 69.72 24.86 -21.37
C LEU A 23 68.59 25.17 -20.35
N GLY A 24 68.36 24.47 -19.23
CA GLY A 24 69.21 23.63 -18.35
C GLY A 24 69.41 24.37 -17.01
N PHE A 25 69.34 23.80 -15.79
CA PHE A 25 69.27 22.41 -15.30
C PHE A 25 68.93 22.42 -13.77
N PHE A 26 68.42 21.32 -13.19
CA PHE A 26 68.18 21.04 -11.74
C PHE A 26 67.13 21.92 -10.99
N PHE A 27 66.19 21.37 -10.19
CA PHE A 27 66.44 20.64 -8.93
C PHE A 27 65.27 19.69 -8.51
N VAL A 28 65.65 18.49 -8.04
CA VAL A 28 65.02 17.61 -7.03
C VAL A 28 63.65 16.94 -7.30
N ASP A 29 63.69 15.61 -7.19
CA ASP A 29 62.56 14.68 -7.08
C ASP A 29 61.66 14.93 -5.87
N ALA A 30 60.36 14.82 -6.09
CA ALA A 30 59.39 14.44 -5.06
C ALA A 30 58.62 13.21 -5.53
N ALA A 31 59.24 12.03 -5.35
CA ALA A 31 58.59 10.74 -5.60
C ALA A 31 57.50 10.49 -4.54
N ALA A 32 56.32 11.09 -4.74
CA ALA A 32 55.12 10.76 -3.99
C ALA A 32 54.63 9.38 -4.43
N THR A 33 54.94 8.35 -3.64
CA THR A 33 54.45 6.99 -3.82
C THR A 33 52.93 6.92 -3.66
N GLN A 34 52.20 7.10 -4.77
CA GLN A 34 50.78 6.76 -4.84
C GLN A 34 50.65 5.24 -4.90
N SER A 35 50.51 4.62 -3.72
CA SER A 35 50.00 3.25 -3.61
C SER A 35 48.49 3.24 -3.90
N ALA A 36 48.13 3.48 -5.16
CA ALA A 36 46.79 3.27 -5.67
C ALA A 36 46.60 1.77 -5.93
N THR A 37 46.10 1.04 -4.93
CA THR A 37 45.56 -0.30 -5.12
C THR A 37 44.35 -0.21 -6.05
N GLY A 38 44.59 -0.41 -7.35
CA GLY A 38 43.55 -0.34 -8.37
C GLY A 38 42.54 -1.47 -8.17
N LEU A 39 41.34 -1.11 -7.72
CA LEU A 39 40.15 -1.94 -7.87
C LEU A 39 40.01 -2.33 -9.34
N ARG A 40 39.83 -3.62 -9.62
CA ARG A 40 39.64 -4.11 -10.98
C ARG A 40 38.30 -3.61 -11.50
N GLY A 41 38.14 -3.51 -12.82
CA GLY A 41 36.90 -3.02 -13.44
C GLY A 41 35.64 -3.78 -13.03
N GLY A 42 35.77 -5.07 -12.67
CA GLY A 42 34.68 -5.86 -12.10
C GLY A 42 34.27 -5.42 -10.69
N ASP A 43 35.22 -5.10 -9.82
CA ASP A 43 34.96 -4.69 -8.43
C ASP A 43 34.13 -3.40 -8.39
N ARG A 44 34.37 -2.48 -9.33
CA ARG A 44 33.59 -1.23 -9.46
C ARG A 44 32.14 -1.49 -9.87
N ALA A 45 31.92 -2.39 -10.84
CA ALA A 45 30.56 -2.73 -11.29
C ALA A 45 29.77 -3.48 -10.19
N VAL A 46 30.43 -4.38 -9.45
CA VAL A 46 29.84 -5.04 -8.28
C VAL A 46 29.52 -4.04 -7.18
N LEU A 47 30.43 -3.10 -6.88
CA LEU A 47 30.20 -2.05 -5.90
C LEU A 47 29.03 -1.12 -6.29
N GLU A 48 28.89 -0.80 -7.57
CA GLU A 48 27.79 0.02 -8.10
C GLU A 48 26.44 -0.70 -8.01
N LEU A 49 26.39 -2.00 -8.34
CA LEU A 49 25.22 -2.86 -8.15
C LEU A 49 24.82 -2.99 -6.66
N VAL A 50 25.80 -3.20 -5.78
CA VAL A 50 25.59 -3.24 -4.32
C VAL A 50 25.09 -1.89 -3.80
N LEU A 51 25.62 -0.77 -4.31
CA LEU A 51 25.18 0.58 -3.94
C LEU A 51 23.73 0.85 -4.35
N GLU A 52 23.30 0.45 -5.55
CA GLU A 52 21.89 0.58 -5.97
C GLU A 52 20.96 -0.30 -5.12
N ARG A 53 21.34 -1.55 -4.86
CA ARG A 53 20.59 -2.42 -3.93
C ARG A 53 20.48 -1.79 -2.54
N TYR A 54 21.55 -1.16 -2.04
CA TYR A 54 21.55 -0.47 -0.75
C TYR A 54 20.70 0.80 -0.74
N LYS A 55 20.67 1.58 -1.84
CA LYS A 55 19.78 2.75 -1.98
C LYS A 55 18.30 2.34 -1.97
N VAL A 56 17.96 1.27 -2.69
CA VAL A 56 16.60 0.73 -2.71
C VAL A 56 16.21 0.20 -1.33
N LEU A 57 17.10 -0.54 -0.66
CA LEU A 57 16.87 -1.03 0.71
C LEU A 57 16.68 0.13 1.70
N ALA A 58 17.59 1.11 1.72
CA ALA A 58 17.57 2.23 2.65
C ALA A 58 16.27 3.04 2.54
N ARG A 59 15.82 3.39 1.31
CA ARG A 59 14.53 4.05 1.09
C ARG A 59 13.38 3.24 1.70
N ASN A 60 13.31 1.95 1.36
CA ASN A 60 12.25 1.06 1.86
C ASN A 60 12.25 0.90 3.38
N VAL A 61 13.42 0.90 4.04
CA VAL A 61 13.53 0.85 5.51
C VAL A 61 13.03 2.15 6.12
N THR A 62 13.51 3.31 5.66
CA THR A 62 13.07 4.64 6.12
C THR A 62 11.55 4.77 6.05
N MET A 63 10.95 4.39 4.93
CA MET A 63 9.49 4.44 4.73
C MET A 63 8.70 3.51 5.65
N ARG A 64 9.24 2.34 6.01
CA ARG A 64 8.58 1.45 6.99
C ARG A 64 8.59 2.06 8.38
N VAL A 65 9.68 2.73 8.76
CA VAL A 65 9.77 3.49 10.01
C VAL A 65 8.74 4.62 10.01
N GLU A 66 8.70 5.46 8.97
CA GLU A 66 7.74 6.57 8.85
C GLU A 66 6.27 6.12 8.78
N ALA A 67 5.98 4.96 8.17
CA ALA A 67 4.64 4.38 8.16
C ALA A 67 4.24 3.81 9.52
N ALA A 68 5.17 3.13 10.21
CA ALA A 68 4.96 2.63 11.57
C ALA A 68 4.79 3.78 12.57
N GLU A 69 5.57 4.85 12.47
CA GLU A 69 5.44 6.07 13.28
C GLU A 69 4.06 6.70 13.11
N ARG A 70 3.56 6.82 11.88
CA ARG A 70 2.21 7.32 11.59
C ARG A 70 1.12 6.45 12.22
N ALA A 71 1.19 5.13 12.04
CA ALA A 71 0.23 4.19 12.63
C ALA A 71 0.25 4.24 14.17
N VAL A 72 1.44 4.34 14.79
CA VAL A 72 1.58 4.49 16.25
C VAL A 72 1.02 5.83 16.74
N MET A 73 1.16 6.93 15.97
CA MET A 73 0.53 8.20 16.33
C MET A 73 -1.00 8.15 16.25
N GLU A 74 -1.56 7.45 15.28
CA GLU A 74 -3.01 7.25 15.14
C GLU A 74 -3.59 6.40 16.29
N LEU A 75 -2.95 5.28 16.62
CA LEU A 75 -3.30 4.44 17.77
C LEU A 75 -3.18 5.18 19.12
N ARG A 76 -2.22 6.10 19.25
CA ARG A 76 -2.13 6.97 20.43
C ARG A 76 -3.28 7.97 20.48
N ARG A 77 -3.71 8.50 19.34
CA ARG A 77 -4.83 9.45 19.24
C ARG A 77 -6.18 8.81 19.54
N SER A 78 -6.44 7.58 19.09
CA SER A 78 -7.66 6.86 19.45
C SER A 78 -7.69 6.57 20.96
N ARG A 79 -6.61 6.02 21.51
CA ARG A 79 -6.47 5.73 22.94
C ARG A 79 -6.60 6.99 23.83
N THR A 80 -6.18 8.18 23.40
CA THR A 80 -6.43 9.42 24.17
C THR A 80 -7.86 9.93 24.04
N SER A 81 -8.58 9.57 22.96
CA SER A 81 -10.00 9.91 22.79
C SER A 81 -10.92 9.05 23.68
N GLU A 82 -10.52 7.82 24.02
CA GLU A 82 -11.24 6.93 24.95
C GLU A 82 -11.09 7.34 26.42
N VAL A 83 -10.14 8.22 26.74
CA VAL A 83 -9.81 8.66 28.12
C VAL A 83 -10.07 10.16 28.30
N ALA A 84 -11.09 10.70 27.62
CA ALA A 84 -11.59 12.04 27.88
C ALA A 84 -12.49 12.02 29.15
N PRO A 85 -12.16 12.77 30.23
CA PRO A 85 -12.98 12.80 31.43
C PRO A 85 -14.31 13.52 31.19
N ALA A 86 -15.39 12.98 31.73
CA ALA A 86 -16.71 13.61 31.72
C ALA A 86 -16.64 15.02 32.35
N GLN A 87 -17.28 16.00 31.70
CA GLN A 87 -17.38 17.35 32.24
C GLN A 87 -18.37 17.37 33.42
N PRO A 88 -18.03 17.99 34.57
CA PRO A 88 -18.99 18.19 35.65
C PRO A 88 -19.87 19.42 35.39
N ASP A 89 -21.18 19.24 35.49
CA ASP A 89 -22.17 20.33 35.46
C ASP A 89 -21.96 21.34 36.61
N SER A 90 -22.31 22.60 36.36
CA SER A 90 -22.37 23.65 37.38
C SER A 90 -23.82 24.06 37.71
N PRO A 91 -24.13 24.52 38.95
CA PRO A 91 -25.47 24.36 39.52
C PRO A 91 -26.51 25.44 39.14
N GLN A 92 -27.78 25.08 39.32
CA GLN A 92 -28.97 25.92 39.08
C GLN A 92 -29.30 26.84 40.29
N GLU A 93 -29.82 28.04 40.02
CA GLU A 93 -30.68 28.80 40.96
C GLU A 93 -32.17 28.48 40.71
N ALA A 94 -33.04 28.73 41.71
CA ALA A 94 -34.24 27.92 41.92
C ALA A 94 -35.61 28.64 41.87
N LYS A 95 -36.61 27.90 41.32
CA LYS A 95 -38.07 27.89 41.64
C LYS A 95 -38.87 29.20 41.44
N PRO A 96 -40.24 29.20 41.56
CA PRO A 96 -41.22 28.14 41.94
C PRO A 96 -42.23 27.82 40.80
N GLU A 97 -43.26 26.97 40.87
CA GLU A 97 -43.77 25.82 41.66
C GLU A 97 -45.25 25.63 41.25
N VAL A 98 -45.76 24.37 41.16
CA VAL A 98 -47.15 23.84 41.29
C VAL A 98 -47.12 22.46 40.59
N LYS A 99 -47.11 21.30 41.29
CA LYS A 99 -48.20 20.56 41.98
C LYS A 99 -49.31 20.15 40.99
N GLU A 100 -49.83 18.92 40.91
CA GLU A 100 -49.99 17.77 41.85
C GLU A 100 -49.63 16.43 41.13
N GLU A 101 -49.04 15.39 41.76
CA GLU A 101 -49.64 14.24 42.49
C GLU A 101 -50.67 13.39 41.66
N LYS A 102 -50.74 12.03 41.71
CA LYS A 102 -50.19 11.05 42.68
C LYS A 102 -50.20 9.57 42.16
N GLU A 103 -49.29 8.75 42.72
CA GLU A 103 -49.32 7.27 43.02
C GLU A 103 -49.63 6.21 41.92
N GLU A 104 -48.82 5.15 41.72
CA GLU A 104 -48.51 3.94 42.57
C GLU A 104 -49.72 2.95 42.62
N SER A 105 -49.65 1.62 42.41
CA SER A 105 -48.60 0.58 42.54
C SER A 105 -49.03 -0.69 41.70
N LYS A 106 -48.43 -1.90 41.70
CA LYS A 106 -47.30 -2.53 42.44
C LYS A 106 -46.73 -3.78 41.69
N GLU A 107 -45.49 -4.12 42.04
CA GLU A 107 -44.77 -5.43 42.17
C GLU A 107 -45.52 -6.78 42.00
N ASP A 108 -44.88 -7.75 41.31
CA ASP A 108 -44.75 -9.16 41.78
C ASP A 108 -43.57 -9.91 41.10
N THR A 109 -42.89 -10.82 41.82
CA THR A 109 -41.59 -11.42 41.40
C THR A 109 -41.54 -12.96 41.43
N LYS A 110 -40.91 -13.58 40.42
CA LYS A 110 -40.17 -14.88 40.48
C LYS A 110 -39.57 -15.23 39.10
N GLY A 111 -38.37 -15.80 38.95
CA GLY A 111 -37.27 -16.08 39.89
C GLY A 111 -36.34 -17.20 39.40
N ALA A 112 -35.04 -17.14 39.75
CA ALA A 112 -33.99 -18.19 39.65
C ALA A 112 -33.59 -18.70 38.24
N GLU A 113 -32.36 -19.17 37.95
CA GLU A 113 -31.02 -19.17 38.58
C GLU A 113 -30.03 -19.47 37.42
N GLY A 114 -28.81 -18.90 37.33
CA GLY A 114 -27.61 -19.35 38.05
C GLY A 114 -26.64 -20.04 37.05
N GLY A 115 -25.33 -19.80 37.05
CA GLY A 115 -24.53 -18.92 37.90
C GLY A 115 -23.15 -18.61 37.29
N SER A 116 -22.42 -17.70 37.94
CA SER A 116 -21.08 -17.25 37.59
C SER A 116 -20.16 -17.54 38.78
N GLU A 117 -19.08 -18.29 38.57
CA GLU A 117 -17.99 -18.37 39.55
C GLU A 117 -16.87 -17.41 39.15
N GLY A 118 -16.70 -16.36 39.94
CA GLY A 118 -15.53 -15.50 39.88
C GLY A 118 -14.52 -15.93 40.94
N ALA A 119 -13.23 -15.94 40.57
CA ALA A 119 -12.13 -15.98 41.53
C ALA A 119 -11.24 -14.77 41.27
N GLY A 120 -11.34 -13.76 42.15
CA GLY A 120 -10.36 -12.69 42.20
C GLY A 120 -9.13 -13.17 42.98
N ALA A 121 -7.94 -12.81 42.49
CA ALA A 121 -6.71 -12.85 43.25
C ALA A 121 -5.91 -11.58 42.93
N GLU A 122 -5.34 -10.98 43.97
CA GLU A 122 -4.51 -9.78 43.89
C GLU A 122 -3.21 -10.10 43.13
N GLY A 123 -2.73 -9.15 42.33
CA GLY A 123 -1.50 -9.29 41.56
C GLY A 123 -0.91 -7.92 41.24
N ASP A 124 0.40 -7.79 41.41
CA ASP A 124 1.12 -6.52 41.38
C ASP A 124 0.98 -5.72 40.08
N ALA A 125 1.33 -4.44 40.16
CA ALA A 125 1.49 -3.55 39.02
C ALA A 125 2.62 -4.04 38.10
N ALA A 126 2.29 -4.97 37.20
CA ALA A 126 3.09 -5.28 36.04
C ALA A 126 3.20 -4.01 35.21
N THR A 127 4.39 -3.42 35.21
CA THR A 127 4.78 -2.51 34.14
C THR A 127 4.80 -3.34 32.86
N ASP A 128 3.99 -2.95 31.87
CA ASP A 128 4.04 -3.58 30.54
C ASP A 128 5.50 -3.64 30.10
N PRO A 129 6.06 -4.82 29.78
CA PRO A 129 7.43 -4.90 29.30
C PRO A 129 7.53 -4.03 28.03
N PRO A 130 8.59 -3.22 27.89
CA PRO A 130 8.72 -2.35 26.73
C PRO A 130 8.66 -3.20 25.47
N PHE A 131 7.74 -2.84 24.56
CA PHE A 131 7.50 -3.54 23.31
C PHE A 131 8.80 -3.58 22.49
N GLN A 132 9.52 -4.71 22.60
CA GLN A 132 10.76 -4.94 21.87
C GLN A 132 10.38 -5.25 20.42
N PHE A 133 10.83 -4.39 19.51
CA PHE A 133 10.73 -4.64 18.07
C PHE A 133 11.46 -5.95 17.74
N PRO A 134 10.79 -6.96 17.14
CA PRO A 134 11.44 -8.18 16.70
C PRO A 134 12.15 -7.94 15.35
N ASP A 135 13.24 -7.18 15.40
CA ASP A 135 14.24 -7.02 14.34
C ASP A 135 15.65 -7.09 14.96
N LEU A 136 15.84 -8.07 15.85
CA LEU A 136 17.16 -8.62 16.12
C LEU A 136 17.29 -9.86 15.23
N GLU A 137 18.24 -9.80 14.28
CA GLU A 137 18.85 -11.02 13.74
C GLU A 137 19.20 -11.90 14.93
N ASP A 138 18.73 -13.16 14.94
CA ASP A 138 19.04 -14.07 16.04
C ASP A 138 20.56 -14.15 16.15
N PRO A 139 21.17 -13.68 17.26
CA PRO A 139 22.63 -13.56 17.36
C PRO A 139 23.31 -14.94 17.35
N GLU A 140 22.54 -16.03 17.36
CA GLU A 140 23.00 -17.41 17.23
C GLU A 140 22.74 -18.03 15.84
N GLU A 141 22.05 -17.36 14.88
CA GLU A 141 21.83 -17.90 13.51
C GLU A 141 23.19 -18.03 12.76
N THR A 142 23.57 -19.27 12.44
CA THR A 142 24.80 -19.53 11.69
C THR A 142 24.68 -19.11 10.22
N GLU A 143 25.82 -18.84 9.56
CA GLU A 143 25.84 -18.56 8.12
C GLU A 143 25.22 -19.71 7.27
N GLU A 144 25.29 -20.96 7.74
CA GLU A 144 24.68 -22.11 7.07
C GLU A 144 23.14 -22.09 7.21
N GLU A 145 22.62 -21.73 8.38
CA GLU A 145 21.17 -21.59 8.61
C GLU A 145 20.60 -20.40 7.83
N ARG A 146 21.30 -19.26 7.84
CA ARG A 146 20.95 -18.09 7.02
C ARG A 146 20.91 -18.42 5.53
N ALA A 147 21.90 -19.17 5.03
CA ALA A 147 21.93 -19.60 3.63
C ALA A 147 20.76 -20.55 3.30
N LYS A 148 20.47 -21.54 4.16
CA LYS A 148 19.32 -22.44 4.00
C LYS A 148 17.99 -21.69 3.99
N ARG A 149 17.83 -20.70 4.87
CA ARG A 149 16.64 -19.85 4.93
C ARG A 149 16.47 -19.02 3.66
N GLN A 150 17.54 -18.38 3.19
CA GLN A 150 17.53 -17.63 1.92
C GLN A 150 17.19 -18.53 0.72
N GLU A 151 17.77 -19.73 0.66
CA GLU A 151 17.44 -20.71 -0.40
C GLU A 151 15.96 -21.12 -0.34
N ALA A 152 15.41 -21.39 0.85
CA ALA A 152 14.00 -21.71 1.03
C ALA A 152 13.07 -20.56 0.64
N GLU A 153 13.42 -19.31 0.98
CA GLU A 153 12.70 -18.10 0.56
C GLU A 153 12.72 -17.95 -0.98
N GLU A 154 13.85 -18.22 -1.64
CA GLU A 154 13.99 -18.16 -3.10
C GLU A 154 13.24 -19.30 -3.80
N GLN A 155 13.26 -20.52 -3.26
CA GLN A 155 12.47 -21.64 -3.77
C GLN A 155 10.97 -21.35 -3.68
N LEU A 156 10.51 -20.78 -2.56
CA LEU A 156 9.14 -20.33 -2.38
C LEU A 156 8.77 -19.22 -3.37
N GLN A 157 9.62 -18.20 -3.52
CA GLN A 157 9.49 -17.13 -4.53
C GLN A 157 9.28 -17.71 -5.92
N ASN A 158 10.20 -18.57 -6.37
CA ASN A 158 10.16 -19.21 -7.68
C ASN A 158 8.86 -20.02 -7.89
N SER A 159 8.35 -20.69 -6.86
CA SER A 159 7.05 -21.38 -6.94
C SER A 159 5.87 -20.42 -7.11
N LEU A 160 5.85 -19.31 -6.37
CA LEU A 160 4.73 -18.37 -6.32
C LEU A 160 4.63 -17.45 -7.55
N ILE A 161 5.75 -17.22 -8.24
CA ILE A 161 5.80 -16.52 -9.54
C ILE A 161 5.66 -17.48 -10.73
N LEU A 162 5.43 -18.79 -10.48
CA LEU A 162 5.36 -19.84 -11.50
C LEU A 162 6.62 -19.92 -12.40
N TYR A 163 7.81 -19.77 -11.81
CA TYR A 163 9.06 -19.77 -12.57
C TYR A 163 9.34 -21.14 -13.22
N ASN A 164 9.40 -21.14 -14.55
CA ASN A 164 9.76 -22.30 -15.34
C ASN A 164 11.26 -22.26 -15.70
N LYS A 165 12.07 -22.95 -14.90
CA LYS A 165 13.54 -23.06 -15.04
C LYS A 165 14.04 -23.50 -16.43
N THR A 166 13.22 -24.18 -17.24
CA THR A 166 13.61 -24.62 -18.59
C THR A 166 13.44 -23.50 -19.63
N THR A 167 12.43 -22.64 -19.45
CA THR A 167 12.07 -21.59 -20.43
C THR A 167 12.49 -20.19 -19.99
N GLY A 168 12.83 -19.99 -18.71
CA GLY A 168 13.08 -18.68 -18.13
C GLY A 168 11.83 -17.84 -17.86
N VAL A 169 10.63 -18.38 -18.10
CA VAL A 169 9.35 -17.66 -17.97
C VAL A 169 8.87 -17.64 -16.52
N TYR A 170 8.37 -16.49 -16.06
CA TYR A 170 7.75 -16.25 -14.74
C TYR A 170 6.67 -15.15 -14.86
N ARG A 171 5.81 -15.04 -13.84
CA ARG A 171 4.91 -13.89 -13.62
C ARG A 171 5.63 -12.83 -12.79
N ARG A 172 5.33 -11.55 -13.00
CA ARG A 172 5.95 -10.46 -12.21
C ARG A 172 5.38 -10.31 -10.80
N TRP A 173 4.25 -10.97 -10.52
CA TRP A 173 3.53 -10.95 -9.24
C TRP A 173 3.40 -12.36 -8.64
N ARG A 174 3.24 -12.42 -7.32
CA ARG A 174 3.05 -13.67 -6.55
C ARG A 174 1.57 -13.95 -6.29
N GLY A 175 1.22 -15.23 -6.12
CA GLY A 175 -0.13 -15.66 -5.71
C GLY A 175 -0.50 -15.38 -4.25
N ASP A 176 0.45 -14.98 -3.39
CA ASP A 176 0.22 -14.65 -1.98
C ASP A 176 0.10 -13.13 -1.72
N PHE A 177 -0.11 -12.34 -2.78
CA PHE A 177 -0.26 -10.88 -2.75
C PHE A 177 0.91 -10.10 -2.11
N LYS A 178 2.08 -10.71 -1.89
CA LYS A 178 3.29 -9.98 -1.46
C LYS A 178 4.00 -9.34 -2.65
N CYS A 179 4.52 -8.14 -2.45
CA CYS A 179 5.15 -7.33 -3.48
C CYS A 179 6.33 -6.49 -2.93
N ALA A 180 6.97 -5.75 -3.85
CA ALA A 180 8.18 -4.97 -3.62
C ALA A 180 9.29 -5.79 -2.95
N ASN A 181 10.08 -5.16 -2.09
CA ASN A 181 11.25 -5.74 -1.43
C ASN A 181 10.93 -6.39 -0.07
N ARG A 182 9.72 -6.96 0.09
CA ARG A 182 9.36 -7.81 1.26
C ARG A 182 9.58 -9.31 1.00
N VAL A 183 10.00 -9.64 -0.21
CA VAL A 183 10.22 -10.97 -0.74
C VAL A 183 11.52 -10.95 -1.56
N PRO A 184 12.12 -12.11 -1.86
CA PRO A 184 13.25 -12.16 -2.79
C PRO A 184 12.89 -11.50 -4.13
N PRO A 185 13.87 -10.92 -4.85
CA PRO A 185 13.61 -10.29 -6.14
C PRO A 185 13.12 -11.29 -7.19
N LEU A 186 12.64 -10.77 -8.31
CA LEU A 186 12.37 -11.55 -9.52
C LEU A 186 13.68 -12.06 -10.15
N PRO A 187 13.64 -13.08 -11.05
CA PRO A 187 14.84 -13.63 -11.69
C PRO A 187 15.65 -12.64 -12.56
N ASP A 188 15.07 -11.50 -12.93
CA ASP A 188 15.75 -10.37 -13.60
C ASP A 188 16.43 -9.39 -12.62
N GLY A 189 16.25 -9.58 -11.30
CA GLY A 189 16.73 -8.69 -10.25
C GLY A 189 15.76 -7.59 -9.84
N GLU A 190 14.62 -7.45 -10.52
CA GLU A 190 13.61 -6.43 -10.22
C GLU A 190 12.74 -6.80 -9.01
N ALA A 191 12.06 -5.79 -8.46
CA ALA A 191 11.12 -5.99 -7.36
C ALA A 191 9.83 -6.70 -7.82
N VAL A 192 9.19 -7.45 -6.93
CA VAL A 192 7.92 -8.13 -7.22
C VAL A 192 6.79 -7.12 -7.40
N GLU A 193 6.02 -7.27 -8.48
CA GLU A 193 4.88 -6.43 -8.84
C GLU A 193 3.56 -6.99 -8.29
N CYS A 194 2.45 -6.30 -8.59
CA CYS A 194 1.10 -6.79 -8.35
C CYS A 194 0.39 -7.09 -9.68
N THR A 195 -0.65 -7.92 -9.65
CA THR A 195 -1.46 -8.25 -10.83
C THR A 195 -2.11 -6.97 -11.38
N PRO A 196 -1.83 -6.53 -12.62
CA PRO A 196 -2.36 -5.27 -13.17
C PRO A 196 -3.90 -5.15 -13.27
N GLY A 197 -4.61 -6.26 -13.10
CA GLY A 197 -6.06 -6.39 -13.25
C GLY A 197 -6.90 -5.79 -12.12
N PHE A 198 -8.12 -6.27 -11.95
CA PHE A 198 -9.11 -5.64 -11.09
C PHE A 198 -8.82 -5.79 -9.60
N ASP A 199 -8.46 -6.99 -9.15
CA ASP A 199 -8.61 -7.36 -7.72
C ASP A 199 -7.58 -6.71 -6.80
N ALA A 200 -6.33 -6.59 -7.22
CA ALA A 200 -5.25 -6.09 -6.37
C ALA A 200 -4.08 -5.44 -7.16
N PRO A 201 -4.30 -4.34 -7.91
CA PRO A 201 -3.29 -3.81 -8.83
C PRO A 201 -2.27 -2.85 -8.23
N CYS A 202 -2.35 -2.51 -6.94
CA CYS A 202 -1.44 -1.56 -6.32
C CYS A 202 -0.64 -2.21 -5.19
N CYS A 203 0.68 -2.08 -5.24
CA CYS A 203 1.57 -2.48 -4.14
C CYS A 203 1.63 -1.35 -3.10
N SER A 204 1.14 -1.62 -1.90
CA SER A 204 1.24 -0.70 -0.76
C SER A 204 2.68 -0.49 -0.29
N ALA A 205 2.92 0.60 0.46
CA ALA A 205 4.20 0.79 1.18
C ALA A 205 4.52 -0.34 2.19
N LEU A 206 3.50 -1.13 2.58
CA LEU A 206 3.64 -2.33 3.40
C LEU A 206 3.91 -3.60 2.57
N GLY A 207 4.22 -3.50 1.28
CA GLY A 207 4.60 -4.63 0.42
C GLY A 207 3.52 -5.69 0.26
N TRP A 208 2.25 -5.25 0.30
CA TRP A 208 1.07 -6.05 0.00
C TRP A 208 0.29 -5.45 -1.16
N CYS A 209 -0.21 -6.30 -2.06
CA CYS A 209 -1.06 -5.94 -3.18
C CYS A 209 -2.51 -5.73 -2.74
N GLY A 210 -3.15 -4.67 -3.22
CA GLY A 210 -4.57 -4.39 -3.01
C GLY A 210 -5.10 -3.33 -3.97
N ARG A 211 -6.38 -2.96 -3.83
CA ARG A 211 -7.08 -2.00 -4.69
C ARG A 211 -7.44 -0.67 -4.01
N SER A 212 -7.57 -0.68 -2.67
CA SER A 212 -8.10 0.47 -1.91
C SER A 212 -7.25 1.74 -2.03
N ALA A 213 -7.81 2.87 -1.59
CA ALA A 213 -7.12 4.14 -1.48
C ALA A 213 -5.73 4.02 -0.81
N ASP A 214 -5.60 3.29 0.29
CA ASP A 214 -4.33 3.13 1.01
C ASP A 214 -3.29 2.29 0.23
N HIS A 215 -3.73 1.43 -0.68
CA HIS A 215 -2.86 0.64 -1.55
C HIS A 215 -2.41 1.41 -2.79
N CYS A 216 -3.23 2.33 -3.32
CA CYS A 216 -2.96 3.03 -4.59
C CYS A 216 -2.58 4.52 -4.44
N LYS A 217 -3.06 5.21 -3.39
CA LYS A 217 -2.95 6.67 -3.20
C LYS A 217 -1.91 7.05 -2.13
N CYS A 218 -0.97 6.17 -1.77
CA CYS A 218 0.12 6.48 -0.85
C CYS A 218 1.40 6.93 -1.57
N GLU A 219 2.24 7.72 -0.89
CA GLU A 219 3.46 8.33 -1.43
C GLU A 219 4.47 7.35 -2.05
N MET A 220 4.51 6.12 -1.53
CA MET A 220 5.45 5.07 -1.95
C MET A 220 4.75 3.81 -2.47
N CYS A 221 3.50 3.97 -2.89
CA CYS A 221 2.72 2.90 -3.50
C CYS A 221 3.08 2.76 -4.99
N SER A 222 3.05 1.53 -5.52
CA SER A 222 3.26 1.27 -6.96
C SER A 222 1.96 0.80 -7.59
N ASP A 223 1.39 1.61 -8.49
CA ASP A 223 0.12 1.34 -9.17
C ASP A 223 0.35 0.71 -10.55
N TYR A 224 -0.05 -0.55 -10.72
CA TYR A 224 0.13 -1.32 -11.94
C TYR A 224 -1.11 -1.31 -12.86
N ARG A 225 -2.18 -0.58 -12.54
CA ARG A 225 -3.42 -0.54 -13.36
C ARG A 225 -3.18 -0.11 -14.81
N HIS A 226 -2.15 0.69 -15.06
CA HIS A 226 -1.74 1.12 -16.40
C HIS A 226 -1.18 -0.02 -17.28
N LYS A 227 -0.85 -1.19 -16.71
CA LYS A 227 -0.38 -2.39 -17.41
C LYS A 227 -1.51 -3.38 -17.74
N ALA A 228 -2.77 -3.02 -17.54
CA ALA A 228 -3.90 -3.78 -18.05
C ALA A 228 -4.98 -2.89 -18.62
N LYS A 229 -5.73 -3.45 -19.56
CA LYS A 229 -7.00 -2.94 -20.01
C LYS A 229 -8.10 -3.80 -19.37
N ILE A 230 -8.79 -3.20 -18.41
CA ILE A 230 -9.94 -3.80 -17.73
C ILE A 230 -11.19 -3.34 -18.48
N SER A 231 -12.09 -4.28 -18.82
CA SER A 231 -13.40 -3.93 -19.36
C SER A 231 -14.51 -4.80 -18.79
N PHE A 232 -15.67 -4.19 -18.53
CA PHE A 232 -16.90 -4.89 -18.17
C PHE A 232 -17.22 -5.96 -19.23
N GLN A 233 -17.55 -7.17 -18.77
CA GLN A 233 -17.81 -8.32 -19.64
C GLN A 233 -19.26 -8.81 -19.53
N SER A 234 -19.77 -8.99 -18.31
CA SER A 234 -21.14 -9.45 -18.07
C SER A 234 -21.65 -9.02 -16.69
N MET A 235 -22.96 -9.09 -16.49
CA MET A 235 -23.59 -8.87 -15.19
C MET A 235 -24.74 -9.85 -14.98
N ARG A 236 -24.97 -10.23 -13.73
CA ARG A 236 -26.11 -11.04 -13.29
C ARG A 236 -26.68 -10.50 -11.99
N LEU A 237 -27.98 -10.65 -11.81
CA LEU A 237 -28.62 -10.51 -10.51
C LEU A 237 -27.99 -11.52 -9.55
N HIS A 238 -27.36 -11.04 -8.49
CA HIS A 238 -26.75 -11.88 -7.46
C HIS A 238 -27.79 -12.24 -6.40
N HIS A 239 -28.47 -11.23 -5.84
CA HIS A 239 -29.60 -11.41 -4.93
C HIS A 239 -30.68 -10.34 -5.16
N ALA A 240 -31.93 -10.80 -5.26
CA ALA A 240 -33.10 -9.93 -5.32
C ALA A 240 -33.51 -9.46 -3.92
N LYS A 241 -34.03 -8.23 -3.80
CA LYS A 241 -34.49 -7.64 -2.53
C LYS A 241 -33.43 -7.62 -1.43
N ARG A 242 -32.17 -7.33 -1.78
CA ARG A 242 -31.01 -7.28 -0.89
C ARG A 242 -30.18 -6.03 -1.16
N GLU A 243 -29.39 -5.64 -0.17
CA GLU A 243 -28.31 -4.65 -0.28
C GLU A 243 -26.96 -5.31 0.07
N CYS A 244 -25.85 -4.62 -0.22
CA CYS A 244 -24.53 -5.04 0.25
C CYS A 244 -24.50 -4.99 1.79
N GLU A 245 -23.85 -5.93 2.48
CA GLU A 245 -23.61 -5.79 3.92
C GLU A 245 -22.71 -4.57 4.18
N THR A 246 -21.60 -4.46 3.46
CA THR A 246 -20.72 -3.28 3.49
C THR A 246 -20.77 -2.50 2.17
N ILE A 247 -21.16 -1.23 2.26
CA ILE A 247 -21.09 -0.27 1.15
C ILE A 247 -19.66 0.27 1.05
N ALA A 248 -19.05 0.23 -0.13
CA ALA A 248 -17.75 0.87 -0.37
C ALA A 248 -17.89 2.33 -0.76
N ALA A 249 -18.55 2.60 -1.88
CA ALA A 249 -18.74 3.95 -2.41
C ALA A 249 -20.15 4.15 -2.96
N ASP A 250 -20.64 5.39 -2.83
CA ASP A 250 -21.83 5.87 -3.53
C ASP A 250 -21.38 6.47 -4.87
N LEU A 251 -21.90 5.93 -5.96
CA LEU A 251 -21.47 6.28 -7.33
C LEU A 251 -22.39 7.33 -7.97
N GLY A 252 -23.49 7.71 -7.31
CA GLY A 252 -24.48 8.66 -7.83
C GLY A 252 -25.56 8.03 -8.69
N GLU A 253 -26.27 8.88 -9.45
CA GLU A 253 -27.49 8.51 -10.19
C GLU A 253 -27.19 7.81 -11.53
N PHE A 254 -27.83 6.66 -11.78
CA PHE A 254 -27.72 5.89 -13.03
C PHE A 254 -29.09 5.38 -13.50
N THR A 255 -29.26 5.30 -14.82
CA THR A 255 -30.48 4.80 -15.48
C THR A 255 -30.55 3.29 -15.67
N SER A 256 -29.43 2.58 -15.48
CA SER A 256 -29.36 1.12 -15.53
C SER A 256 -28.30 0.59 -14.56
N PRO A 257 -28.43 -0.66 -14.08
CA PRO A 257 -27.36 -1.31 -13.33
C PRO A 257 -26.11 -1.55 -14.20
N GLU A 258 -26.24 -1.69 -15.52
CA GLU A 258 -25.10 -1.82 -16.44
C GLU A 258 -24.22 -0.55 -16.45
N ASP A 259 -24.84 0.63 -16.56
CA ASP A 259 -24.13 1.92 -16.52
C ASP A 259 -23.43 2.12 -15.16
N CYS A 260 -24.08 1.69 -14.08
CA CYS A 260 -23.46 1.68 -12.75
C CYS A 260 -22.28 0.72 -12.68
N ALA A 261 -22.40 -0.51 -13.18
CA ALA A 261 -21.31 -1.48 -13.20
C ALA A 261 -20.10 -0.94 -13.97
N HIS A 262 -20.33 -0.23 -15.09
CA HIS A 262 -19.27 0.49 -15.80
C HIS A 262 -18.58 1.56 -14.95
N SER A 263 -19.30 2.28 -14.08
CA SER A 263 -18.70 3.21 -13.13
C SER A 263 -17.90 2.46 -12.04
N ALA A 264 -18.51 1.45 -11.41
CA ALA A 264 -17.89 0.62 -10.38
C ALA A 264 -16.60 -0.08 -10.86
N VAL A 265 -16.51 -0.43 -12.15
CA VAL A 265 -15.29 -1.01 -12.74
C VAL A 265 -14.06 -0.11 -12.56
N ASN A 266 -14.25 1.20 -12.64
CA ASN A 266 -13.18 2.20 -12.65
C ASN A 266 -12.84 2.76 -11.26
N ASP A 267 -13.71 2.56 -10.27
CA ASP A 267 -13.52 3.08 -8.91
C ASP A 267 -12.63 2.16 -8.05
N ALA A 268 -11.72 2.75 -7.28
CA ALA A 268 -10.71 2.01 -6.51
C ALA A 268 -11.24 1.33 -5.23
N GLU A 269 -12.38 1.76 -4.72
CA GLU A 269 -12.96 1.24 -3.47
C GLU A 269 -14.04 0.19 -3.76
N CYS A 270 -14.62 0.21 -4.95
CA CYS A 270 -15.61 -0.76 -5.42
C CYS A 270 -15.05 -2.18 -5.68
N GLY A 271 -15.80 -3.18 -5.20
CA GLY A 271 -15.66 -4.58 -5.60
C GLY A 271 -16.48 -4.96 -6.83
N LYS A 272 -16.54 -6.26 -7.15
CA LYS A 272 -17.25 -6.84 -8.30
C LYS A 272 -18.78 -6.93 -8.14
N MET A 273 -19.36 -6.12 -7.26
CA MET A 273 -20.78 -6.10 -6.97
C MET A 273 -21.31 -4.68 -6.75
N ILE A 274 -22.56 -4.46 -7.16
CA ILE A 274 -23.30 -3.20 -7.00
C ILE A 274 -24.67 -3.48 -6.39
N MET A 275 -25.22 -2.51 -5.65
CA MET A 275 -26.64 -2.46 -5.34
C MET A 275 -27.31 -1.38 -6.20
N TYR A 276 -28.48 -1.69 -6.75
CA TYR A 276 -29.22 -0.79 -7.63
C TYR A 276 -30.73 -0.86 -7.34
N SER A 277 -31.42 0.29 -7.38
CA SER A 277 -32.87 0.39 -7.21
C SER A 277 -33.56 0.79 -8.50
N PHE A 278 -34.50 -0.05 -8.96
CA PHE A 278 -35.34 0.25 -10.13
C PHE A 278 -36.52 1.16 -9.77
N ASN A 279 -37.01 1.07 -8.54
CA ASN A 279 -38.16 1.84 -8.07
C ASN A 279 -37.77 3.28 -7.71
N TYR A 280 -36.49 3.49 -7.37
CA TYR A 280 -35.93 4.80 -7.03
C TYR A 280 -34.59 5.04 -7.75
N PRO A 281 -34.59 5.34 -9.06
CA PRO A 281 -33.36 5.63 -9.81
C PRO A 281 -32.55 6.81 -9.23
N ASN A 282 -33.23 7.72 -8.53
CA ASN A 282 -32.66 8.87 -7.82
C ASN A 282 -32.01 8.51 -6.46
N TRP A 283 -32.15 7.27 -5.95
CA TRP A 283 -31.29 6.76 -4.89
C TRP A 283 -29.93 6.33 -5.42
N GLY A 284 -29.78 6.31 -6.74
CA GLY A 284 -28.54 6.04 -7.45
C GLY A 284 -28.08 4.61 -7.30
N CYS A 285 -26.77 4.44 -7.46
CA CYS A 285 -26.11 3.16 -7.38
C CYS A 285 -24.91 3.23 -6.45
N ARG A 286 -24.66 2.12 -5.76
CA ARG A 286 -23.54 1.99 -4.83
C ARG A 286 -22.85 0.68 -5.09
N CYS A 287 -21.53 0.66 -4.93
CA CYS A 287 -20.78 -0.58 -5.00
C CYS A 287 -20.62 -1.22 -3.62
N CYS A 288 -20.62 -2.55 -3.60
CA CYS A 288 -20.25 -3.31 -2.42
C CYS A 288 -18.73 -3.24 -2.21
N ALA A 289 -18.29 -3.39 -0.97
CA ALA A 289 -16.88 -3.64 -0.67
C ALA A 289 -16.37 -4.94 -1.29
N MET A 290 -15.04 -5.07 -1.40
CA MET A 290 -14.39 -6.34 -1.78
C MET A 290 -14.80 -7.45 -0.80
N ASP A 291 -15.17 -8.61 -1.35
CA ASP A 291 -15.50 -9.85 -0.62
C ASP A 291 -16.56 -9.76 0.50
N THR A 292 -17.37 -8.69 0.54
CA THR A 292 -18.51 -8.57 1.47
C THR A 292 -19.67 -9.47 1.02
N PRO A 293 -20.37 -10.18 1.93
CA PRO A 293 -21.62 -10.83 1.60
C PRO A 293 -22.75 -9.82 1.34
N THR A 294 -23.88 -10.31 0.83
CA THR A 294 -25.13 -9.53 0.82
C THR A 294 -25.79 -9.58 2.19
N GLY A 295 -26.37 -8.48 2.64
CA GLY A 295 -27.05 -8.41 3.94
C GLY A 295 -28.25 -9.38 4.04
N ASP A 296 -28.48 -9.93 5.23
CA ASP A 296 -29.50 -10.94 5.49
C ASP A 296 -30.94 -10.39 5.61
N GLU A 297 -31.11 -9.06 5.70
CA GLU A 297 -32.42 -8.41 5.76
C GLU A 297 -33.08 -8.26 4.38
N GLU A 298 -34.40 -8.42 4.29
CA GLU A 298 -35.13 -8.22 3.02
C GLU A 298 -35.32 -6.71 2.79
N LYS A 299 -34.78 -6.21 1.69
CA LYS A 299 -34.86 -4.81 1.26
C LYS A 299 -35.58 -4.76 -0.09
N PRO A 300 -36.92 -4.67 -0.13
CA PRO A 300 -37.70 -4.84 -1.37
C PRO A 300 -37.33 -3.92 -2.54
N GLU A 301 -36.74 -2.77 -2.22
CA GLU A 301 -36.39 -1.71 -3.17
C GLU A 301 -34.98 -1.83 -3.77
N TRP A 302 -34.15 -2.75 -3.26
CA TRP A 302 -32.76 -2.93 -3.68
C TRP A 302 -32.51 -4.33 -4.26
N ASN A 303 -31.69 -4.40 -5.30
CA ASN A 303 -31.16 -5.65 -5.82
C ASN A 303 -29.63 -5.56 -5.86
N VAL A 304 -28.94 -6.64 -5.44
CA VAL A 304 -27.49 -6.76 -5.62
C VAL A 304 -27.20 -7.47 -6.92
N TYR A 305 -26.35 -6.87 -7.74
CA TYR A 305 -25.82 -7.43 -8.98
C TYR A 305 -24.34 -7.75 -8.81
N SER A 306 -23.91 -8.86 -9.39
CA SER A 306 -22.49 -9.22 -9.53
C SER A 306 -22.09 -9.08 -10.99
N PHE A 307 -20.91 -8.52 -11.25
CA PHE A 307 -20.39 -8.32 -12.60
C PHE A 307 -19.04 -9.00 -12.79
N GLU A 308 -18.77 -9.36 -14.03
CA GLU A 308 -17.52 -9.97 -14.48
C GLU A 308 -16.77 -8.97 -15.35
N VAL A 309 -15.44 -8.98 -15.24
CA VAL A 309 -14.53 -8.14 -16.00
C VAL A 309 -13.57 -9.01 -16.79
N SER A 310 -13.25 -8.55 -17.99
CA SER A 310 -12.16 -9.08 -18.80
C SER A 310 -10.91 -8.24 -18.59
N GLU A 311 -9.77 -8.92 -18.46
CA GLU A 311 -8.47 -8.31 -18.15
C GLU A 311 -7.46 -8.69 -19.25
N GLU A 312 -7.02 -7.69 -20.01
CA GLU A 312 -5.99 -7.83 -21.03
C GLU A 312 -4.71 -7.15 -20.53
N ILE A 313 -3.66 -7.93 -20.24
CA ILE A 313 -2.37 -7.42 -19.75
C ILE A 313 -1.56 -6.89 -20.95
N LEU A 314 -1.01 -5.67 -20.80
CA LEU A 314 -0.35 -4.86 -21.83
C LEU A 314 1.18 -4.97 -21.81
#